data_AF-A0A352X6S3-F1
#
_entry.id   AF-A0A352X6S3-F1
#
_cell.length_a   1.000
_cell.length_b   1.000
_cell.length_c   1.000
_cell.angle_alpha   90.00
_cell.angle_beta   90.00
_cell.angle_gamma   90.00
#
_symmetry.space_group_name_H-M   'P 1'
#
loop_
_entity.id
_entity.type
_entity.pdbx_description
1 polymer ?
#
loop_
_entity_poly.entity_id
_entity_poly.type
_entity_poly.pdbx_seq_one_letter_code
_entity_poly.pdbx_strand_id
1 'polypeptide(L)'
;VIFYLLLYGERQQRCPGIELAESLLQQVGTLGKSFPVFFYGGKPGVAEAAATVWLSKLPEIAIAGIRDGYLSSEGENELKATLKATQPSLILVGLGVPRQELWIAENRHLCPQATWIGVGGSFDIWAGTKTRAPGWLRDRNLEWLYRLYQEPWRWR
;
A
#
# COMPACT_ATOMS: atom_id res chain seq x y z
N VAL A 1 10.94 10.59 -12.20
CA VAL A 1 10.73 11.88 -11.48
C VAL A 1 12.01 12.39 -10.86
N ILE A 2 12.65 11.72 -9.89
CA ILE A 2 13.86 12.27 -9.23
C ILE A 2 15.03 12.48 -10.19
N PHE A 3 15.36 11.49 -11.04
CA PHE A 3 16.40 11.67 -12.05
C PHE A 3 16.07 12.79 -13.04
N TYR A 4 14.80 12.92 -13.41
CA TYR A 4 14.33 14.01 -14.27
C TYR A 4 14.51 15.36 -13.58
N LEU A 5 14.10 15.52 -12.31
CA LEU A 5 14.29 16.75 -11.54
C LEU A 5 15.77 17.09 -11.33
N LEU A 6 16.62 16.08 -11.14
CA LEU A 6 18.07 16.24 -11.03
C LEU A 6 18.67 16.87 -12.31
N LEU A 7 18.16 16.53 -13.49
CA LEU A 7 18.59 17.14 -14.76
C LEU A 7 18.25 18.64 -14.85
N TYR A 8 17.28 19.11 -14.06
CA TYR A 8 16.90 20.52 -13.96
C TYR A 8 17.52 21.24 -12.74
N GLY A 9 18.49 20.62 -12.06
CA GLY A 9 19.17 21.21 -10.90
C GLY A 9 18.40 21.09 -9.58
N GLU A 10 17.22 20.48 -9.58
CA GLU A 10 16.39 20.27 -8.40
C GLU A 10 16.83 19.02 -7.64
N ARG A 11 17.48 19.20 -6.48
CA ARG A 11 17.85 18.09 -5.58
C ARG A 11 16.67 17.74 -4.69
N GLN A 12 16.07 16.58 -4.96
CA GLN A 12 14.96 16.05 -4.16
C GLN A 12 15.38 14.75 -3.46
N GLN A 13 15.01 14.61 -2.19
CA GLN A 13 15.23 13.37 -1.45
C GLN A 13 14.27 12.29 -1.95
N ARG A 14 14.80 11.08 -2.17
CA ARG A 14 13.98 9.94 -2.58
C ARG A 14 13.18 9.42 -1.39
N CYS A 15 11.86 9.41 -1.54
CA CYS A 15 10.93 8.73 -0.63
C CYS A 15 10.12 7.68 -1.42
N PRO A 16 10.52 6.40 -1.39
CA PRO A 16 9.74 5.32 -2.00
C PRO A 16 8.37 5.17 -1.34
N GLY A 17 7.31 4.92 -2.12
CA GLY A 17 5.95 4.82 -1.59
C GLY A 17 5.77 3.77 -0.49
N ILE A 18 6.51 2.66 -0.54
CA ILE A 18 6.51 1.65 0.52
C ILE A 18 7.09 2.19 1.85
N GLU A 19 8.11 3.05 1.79
CA GLU A 19 8.69 3.67 2.99
C GLU A 19 7.75 4.71 3.58
N LEU A 20 7.09 5.51 2.72
CA LEU A 20 6.05 6.42 3.16
C LEU A 20 4.92 5.67 3.89
N ALA A 21 4.45 4.56 3.31
CA ALA A 21 3.40 3.76 3.92
C ALA A 21 3.86 3.08 5.23
N GLU A 22 5.10 2.60 5.29
CA GLU A 22 5.73 2.08 6.52
C GLU A 22 5.79 3.14 7.62
N SER A 23 6.25 4.35 7.32
CA SER A 23 6.32 5.45 8.27
C SER A 23 4.94 5.87 8.78
N LEU A 24 3.93 5.89 7.92
CA LEU A 24 2.56 6.17 8.32
C LEU A 24 2.00 5.08 9.25
N LEU A 25 2.22 3.81 8.92
CA LEU A 25 1.80 2.70 9.79
C LEU A 25 2.46 2.78 11.17
N GLN A 26 3.76 3.12 11.23
CA GLN A 26 4.46 3.34 12.49
C GLN A 26 3.85 4.48 13.31
N GLN A 27 3.57 5.62 12.67
CA GLN A 27 2.91 6.75 13.33
C GLN A 27 1.51 6.38 13.83
N VAL A 28 0.72 5.70 13.01
CA VAL A 28 -0.61 5.22 13.40
C VAL A 28 -0.53 4.23 14.57
N GLY A 29 0.47 3.35 14.59
CA GLY A 29 0.72 2.46 15.72
C GLY A 29 0.93 3.20 17.04
N THR A 30 1.50 4.42 17.02
CA THR A 30 1.64 5.26 18.24
C THR A 30 0.32 5.92 18.68
N LEU A 31 -0.61 6.15 17.74
CA LEU A 31 -1.95 6.67 18.03
C LEU A 31 -2.89 5.56 18.55
N GLY A 32 -2.50 4.30 18.36
CA GLY A 32 -3.19 3.13 18.86
C GLY A 32 -4.61 2.97 18.28
N LYS A 33 -5.53 2.50 19.12
CA LYS A 33 -6.89 2.11 18.70
C LYS A 33 -7.76 3.26 18.18
N SER A 34 -7.37 4.51 18.41
CA SER A 34 -8.10 5.70 17.94
C SER A 34 -7.93 5.95 16.44
N PHE A 35 -7.04 5.22 15.76
CA PHE A 35 -6.74 5.45 14.36
C PHE A 35 -6.79 4.15 13.54
N PRO A 36 -8.01 3.68 13.18
CA PRO A 36 -8.21 2.44 12.46
C PRO A 36 -7.62 2.46 11.04
N VAL A 37 -6.94 1.36 10.68
CA VAL A 37 -6.35 1.13 9.36
C VAL A 37 -7.09 0.03 8.62
N PHE A 38 -7.27 0.19 7.32
CA PHE A 38 -7.84 -0.83 6.43
C PHE A 38 -6.83 -1.24 5.36
N PHE A 39 -6.70 -2.54 5.13
CA PHE A 39 -5.79 -3.13 4.16
C PHE A 39 -6.62 -3.69 3.01
N TYR A 40 -6.49 -3.13 1.80
CA TYR A 40 -7.26 -3.56 0.64
C TYR A 40 -6.38 -3.82 -0.58
N GLY A 41 -6.24 -5.07 -1.02
CA GLY A 41 -5.57 -5.43 -2.27
C GLY A 41 -4.65 -6.64 -2.15
N GLY A 42 -3.82 -6.86 -3.17
CA GLY A 42 -3.03 -8.08 -3.30
C GLY A 42 -3.87 -9.29 -3.70
N LYS A 43 -3.20 -10.45 -3.82
CA LYS A 43 -3.87 -11.75 -4.02
C LYS A 43 -4.53 -12.21 -2.71
N PRO A 44 -5.52 -13.12 -2.76
CA PRO A 44 -6.09 -13.72 -1.56
C PRO A 44 -5.01 -14.21 -0.59
N GLY A 45 -5.08 -13.78 0.68
CA GLY A 45 -4.13 -14.12 1.74
C GLY A 45 -2.93 -13.17 1.87
N VAL A 46 -2.64 -12.32 0.88
CA VAL A 46 -1.47 -11.42 0.92
C VAL A 46 -1.69 -10.25 1.87
N ALA A 47 -2.86 -9.61 1.82
CA ALA A 47 -3.18 -8.51 2.73
C ALA A 47 -3.28 -8.99 4.18
N GLU A 48 -3.81 -10.20 4.39
CA GLU A 48 -3.90 -10.86 5.69
C GLU A 48 -2.51 -11.15 6.26
N ALA A 49 -1.63 -11.76 5.48
CA ALA A 49 -0.25 -12.02 5.91
C ALA A 49 0.50 -10.71 6.23
N ALA A 50 0.33 -9.67 5.40
CA ALA A 50 0.90 -8.36 5.68
C ALA A 50 0.36 -7.76 6.99
N ALA A 51 -0.94 -7.86 7.23
CA ALA A 51 -1.56 -7.42 8.48
C ALA A 51 -1.02 -8.18 9.70
N THR A 52 -0.82 -9.50 9.61
CA THR A 52 -0.20 -10.30 10.68
C THR A 52 1.21 -9.82 11.01
N VAL A 53 2.03 -9.54 9.98
CA VAL A 53 3.38 -9.01 10.18
C VAL A 53 3.34 -7.64 10.87
N TRP A 54 2.42 -6.77 10.49
CA TRP A 54 2.29 -5.46 11.14
C TRP A 54 1.75 -5.52 12.56
N LEU A 55 0.78 -6.40 12.84
CA LEU A 55 0.30 -6.66 14.22
C LEU A 55 1.42 -7.15 15.13
N SER A 56 2.32 -8.02 14.63
CA SER A 56 3.48 -8.46 15.43
C SER A 56 4.48 -7.33 15.72
N LYS A 57 4.59 -6.34 14.83
CA LYS A 57 5.51 -5.20 14.97
C LYS A 57 4.90 -4.07 15.80
N LEU A 58 3.59 -3.87 15.69
CA LEU A 58 2.83 -2.80 16.30
C LEU A 58 1.58 -3.40 16.96
N PRO A 59 1.67 -3.97 18.17
CA PRO A 59 0.54 -4.66 18.81
C PRO A 59 -0.69 -3.77 19.05
N GLU A 60 -0.50 -2.46 19.16
CA GLU A 60 -1.58 -1.48 19.41
C GLU A 60 -2.27 -0.95 18.14
N ILE A 61 -1.82 -1.35 16.95
CA ILE A 61 -2.43 -0.89 15.70
C ILE A 61 -3.88 -1.40 15.60
N ALA A 62 -4.83 -0.51 15.35
CA ALA A 62 -6.20 -0.90 15.04
C ALA A 62 -6.31 -1.25 13.55
N ILE A 63 -6.61 -2.51 13.24
CA ILE A 63 -6.97 -2.94 11.89
C ILE A 63 -8.48 -3.11 11.81
N ALA A 64 -9.15 -2.18 11.13
CA ALA A 64 -10.61 -2.17 10.97
C ALA A 64 -11.11 -3.15 9.89
N GLY A 65 -10.22 -3.62 9.02
CA GLY A 65 -10.54 -4.66 8.08
C GLY A 65 -9.43 -4.97 7.09
N ILE A 66 -9.55 -6.14 6.47
CA ILE A 66 -8.59 -6.69 5.51
C ILE A 66 -9.40 -7.32 4.38
N ARG A 67 -9.07 -6.96 3.13
CA ARG A 67 -9.64 -7.58 1.93
C ARG A 67 -8.62 -7.68 0.80
N ASP A 68 -8.69 -8.75 0.03
CA ASP A 68 -7.89 -8.91 -1.18
C ASP A 68 -8.46 -8.14 -2.37
N GLY A 69 -7.70 -8.04 -3.46
CA GLY A 69 -8.07 -7.28 -4.65
C GLY A 69 -8.90 -8.02 -5.70
N TYR A 70 -9.23 -9.30 -5.48
CA TYR A 70 -9.90 -10.19 -6.44
C TYR A 70 -11.35 -10.42 -6.01
N LEU A 71 -12.15 -9.35 -6.09
CA LEU A 71 -13.56 -9.37 -5.68
C LEU A 71 -14.49 -9.57 -6.88
N SER A 72 -15.61 -10.29 -6.65
CA SER A 72 -16.78 -10.22 -7.52
C SER A 72 -17.51 -8.89 -7.34
N SER A 73 -18.52 -8.63 -8.17
CA SER A 73 -19.38 -7.45 -8.02
C SER A 73 -20.07 -7.41 -6.66
N GLU A 74 -20.51 -8.55 -6.14
CA GLU A 74 -21.09 -8.68 -4.79
C GLU A 74 -20.05 -8.38 -3.72
N GLY A 75 -18.86 -8.98 -3.82
CA GLY A 75 -17.77 -8.74 -2.87
C GLY A 75 -17.32 -7.28 -2.84
N GLU A 76 -17.35 -6.59 -3.99
CA GLU A 76 -17.05 -5.16 -4.04
C GLU A 76 -18.13 -4.33 -3.32
N ASN A 77 -19.41 -4.68 -3.46
CA ASN A 77 -20.50 -4.01 -2.73
C ASN A 77 -20.38 -4.23 -1.20
N GLU A 78 -20.02 -5.45 -0.78
CA GLU A 78 -19.77 -5.77 0.63
C GLU A 78 -18.58 -4.98 1.20
N LEU A 79 -17.50 -4.84 0.42
CA LEU A 79 -16.36 -4.00 0.79
C LEU A 79 -16.80 -2.55 0.98
N LYS A 80 -17.57 -1.98 0.03
CA LYS A 80 -18.07 -0.60 0.12
C LYS A 80 -18.96 -0.42 1.35
N ALA A 81 -19.82 -1.38 1.65
CA ALA A 81 -20.67 -1.35 2.85
C ALA A 81 -19.82 -1.40 4.13
N THR A 82 -18.81 -2.26 4.17
CA THR A 82 -17.88 -2.39 5.31
C THR A 82 -17.13 -1.08 5.54
N LEU A 83 -16.61 -0.44 4.48
CA LEU A 83 -15.90 0.84 4.58
C LEU A 83 -16.82 1.96 5.09
N LYS A 84 -18.05 2.03 4.59
CA LYS A 84 -19.06 2.99 5.10
C LYS A 84 -19.34 2.78 6.58
N ALA A 85 -19.43 1.53 7.05
CA ALA A 85 -19.75 1.22 8.44
C ALA A 85 -18.57 1.45 9.39
N THR A 86 -17.35 1.08 8.98
CA THR A 86 -16.16 1.10 9.85
C THR A 86 -15.45 2.45 9.88
N GLN A 87 -15.62 3.29 8.86
CA GLN A 87 -14.95 4.59 8.72
C GLN A 87 -13.47 4.58 9.13
N PRO A 88 -12.60 3.79 8.46
CA PRO A 88 -11.18 3.75 8.78
C PRO A 88 -10.52 5.11 8.57
N SER A 89 -9.51 5.45 9.37
CA SER A 89 -8.76 6.71 9.25
C SER A 89 -7.65 6.64 8.20
N LEU A 90 -7.13 5.44 7.93
CA LEU A 90 -6.14 5.17 6.87
C LEU A 90 -6.56 3.95 6.06
N ILE A 91 -6.55 4.06 4.74
CA ILE A 91 -6.88 2.97 3.84
C ILE A 91 -5.75 2.77 2.84
N LEU A 92 -5.08 1.62 2.94
CA LEU A 92 -3.97 1.24 2.09
C LEU A 92 -4.49 0.36 0.94
N VAL A 93 -4.30 0.81 -0.30
CA VAL A 93 -4.85 0.17 -1.51
C VAL A 93 -3.74 -0.42 -2.37
N GLY A 94 -3.67 -1.74 -2.45
CA GLY A 94 -2.65 -2.50 -3.17
C GLY A 94 -3.19 -3.22 -4.40
N LEU A 95 -3.94 -2.53 -5.26
CA LEU A 95 -4.53 -3.11 -6.49
C LEU A 95 -3.59 -3.03 -7.71
N GLY A 96 -2.50 -2.28 -7.59
CA GLY A 96 -1.61 -1.98 -8.71
C GLY A 96 -2.11 -0.81 -9.57
N VAL A 97 -1.20 -0.26 -10.35
CA VAL A 97 -1.47 0.88 -11.26
C VAL A 97 -2.06 0.34 -12.57
N PRO A 98 -3.09 0.99 -13.16
CA PRO A 98 -3.77 2.21 -12.69
C PRO A 98 -5.00 1.96 -11.79
N ARG A 99 -5.31 0.69 -11.52
CA ARG A 99 -6.57 0.28 -10.87
C ARG A 99 -6.74 0.90 -9.48
N GLN A 100 -5.67 1.02 -8.69
CA GLN A 100 -5.74 1.59 -7.36
C GLN A 100 -6.10 3.09 -7.38
N GLU A 101 -5.54 3.88 -8.32
CA GLU A 101 -5.83 5.30 -8.42
C GLU A 101 -7.27 5.54 -8.84
N LEU A 102 -7.76 4.80 -9.84
CA LEU A 102 -9.14 4.88 -10.32
C LEU A 102 -10.13 4.50 -9.21
N TRP A 103 -9.87 3.38 -8.54
CA TRP A 103 -10.77 2.90 -7.49
C TRP A 103 -10.80 3.87 -6.30
N ILE A 104 -9.67 4.45 -5.90
CA ILE A 104 -9.63 5.51 -4.86
C ILE A 104 -10.42 6.74 -5.32
N ALA A 105 -10.23 7.20 -6.55
CA ALA A 105 -10.92 8.38 -7.07
C ALA A 105 -12.44 8.20 -7.05
N GLU A 106 -12.92 7.01 -7.43
CA GLU A 106 -14.34 6.67 -7.45
C GLU A 106 -14.92 6.48 -6.05
N ASN A 107 -14.16 5.94 -5.09
CA ASN A 107 -14.69 5.45 -3.81
C ASN A 107 -14.26 6.23 -2.57
N ARG A 108 -13.36 7.22 -2.68
CA ARG A 108 -12.91 8.04 -1.52
C ARG A 108 -14.05 8.71 -0.76
N HIS A 109 -15.17 8.97 -1.42
CA HIS A 109 -16.37 9.57 -0.82
C HIS A 109 -17.00 8.68 0.26
N LEU A 110 -16.70 7.37 0.29
CA LEU A 110 -17.22 6.43 1.29
C LEU A 110 -16.65 6.68 2.69
N CYS A 111 -15.41 7.15 2.77
CA CYS A 111 -14.71 7.49 4.01
C CYS A 111 -14.06 8.87 3.83
N PRO A 112 -14.84 9.96 3.94
CA PRO A 112 -14.39 11.30 3.55
C PRO A 112 -13.28 11.87 4.44
N GLN A 113 -13.15 11.37 5.67
CA GLN A 113 -12.10 11.76 6.62
C GLN A 113 -10.86 10.86 6.54
N ALA A 114 -10.91 9.78 5.74
CA ALA A 114 -9.83 8.82 5.63
C ALA A 114 -8.71 9.34 4.73
N THR A 115 -7.47 9.02 5.09
CA THR A 115 -6.34 9.12 4.18
C THR A 115 -6.28 7.86 3.31
N TRP A 116 -6.33 8.02 1.99
CA TRP A 116 -6.26 6.92 1.03
C TRP A 116 -4.91 6.90 0.34
N ILE A 117 -4.21 5.75 0.35
CA ILE A 117 -2.87 5.65 -0.23
C ILE A 117 -2.78 4.39 -1.09
N GLY A 118 -2.45 4.58 -2.37
CA GLY A 118 -2.05 3.50 -3.24
C GLY A 118 -0.67 2.98 -2.84
N VAL A 119 -0.59 1.71 -2.41
CA VAL A 119 0.65 1.07 -1.97
C VAL A 119 1.20 0.05 -2.99
N GLY A 120 0.50 -0.18 -4.10
CA GLY A 120 0.91 -1.14 -5.13
C GLY A 120 1.27 -2.50 -4.54
N GLY A 121 2.40 -3.07 -4.98
CA GLY A 121 2.90 -4.36 -4.49
C GLY A 121 3.56 -4.34 -3.10
N SER A 122 3.31 -3.32 -2.26
CA SER A 122 3.91 -3.27 -0.91
C SER A 122 3.40 -4.39 -0.02
N PHE A 123 2.15 -4.82 -0.17
CA PHE A 123 1.62 -5.96 0.59
C PHE A 123 2.38 -7.26 0.30
N ASP A 124 2.78 -7.53 -0.94
CA ASP A 124 3.59 -8.71 -1.26
C ASP A 124 4.96 -8.68 -0.54
N ILE A 125 5.54 -7.49 -0.38
CA ILE A 125 6.81 -7.31 0.32
C ILE A 125 6.61 -7.51 1.83
N TRP A 126 5.57 -6.91 2.42
CA TRP A 126 5.28 -7.05 3.85
C TRP A 126 4.84 -8.46 4.24
N ALA A 127 4.10 -9.15 3.36
CA ALA A 127 3.72 -10.55 3.52
C ALA A 127 4.89 -11.53 3.34
N GLY A 128 6.05 -11.05 2.86
CA GLY A 128 7.23 -11.87 2.59
C GLY A 128 7.14 -12.72 1.31
N THR A 129 6.09 -12.54 0.49
CA THR A 129 5.94 -13.25 -0.79
C THR A 129 6.84 -12.70 -1.89
N LYS A 130 7.30 -11.44 -1.75
CA LYS A 130 8.32 -10.82 -2.60
C LYS A 130 9.44 -10.20 -1.78
N THR A 131 10.67 -10.34 -2.26
CA THR A 131 11.82 -9.68 -1.66
C THR A 131 12.00 -8.29 -2.28
N ARG A 132 12.17 -7.28 -1.44
CA ARG A 132 12.52 -5.92 -1.87
C ARG A 132 13.91 -5.92 -2.52
N ALA A 133 14.14 -5.01 -3.48
CA ALA A 133 15.47 -4.85 -4.07
C ALA A 133 16.53 -4.60 -2.97
N PRO A 134 17.72 -5.25 -3.05
CA PRO A 134 18.84 -4.99 -2.16
C PRO A 134 19.13 -3.50 -1.99
N GLY A 135 19.53 -3.09 -0.78
CA GLY A 135 19.79 -1.68 -0.44
C GLY A 135 20.70 -0.96 -1.45
N TRP A 136 21.80 -1.61 -1.83
CA TRP A 136 22.76 -1.06 -2.80
C TRP A 136 22.18 -0.81 -4.20
N LEU A 137 21.12 -1.54 -4.60
CA LEU A 137 20.38 -1.31 -5.85
C LEU A 137 19.38 -0.17 -5.68
N ARG A 138 18.73 -0.07 -4.51
CA ARG A 138 17.84 1.06 -4.17
C ARG A 138 18.62 2.37 -4.14
N ASP A 139 19.79 2.39 -3.52
CA ASP A 139 20.62 3.59 -3.37
C ASP A 139 21.14 4.09 -4.73
N ARG A 140 21.25 3.21 -5.72
CA ARG A 140 21.64 3.52 -7.10
C ARG A 140 20.48 3.79 -8.05
N ASN A 141 19.25 3.91 -7.55
CA ASN A 141 18.03 4.04 -8.36
C ASN A 141 17.79 2.87 -9.34
N LEU A 142 18.36 1.68 -9.08
CA LEU A 142 18.24 0.47 -9.90
C LEU A 142 17.10 -0.45 -9.45
N GLU A 143 16.18 0.03 -8.60
CA GLU A 143 15.03 -0.76 -8.16
C GLU A 143 14.11 -1.14 -9.34
N TRP A 144 14.03 -0.31 -10.38
CA TRP A 144 13.30 -0.64 -11.60
C TRP A 144 13.93 -1.82 -12.35
N LEU A 145 15.26 -1.93 -12.37
CA LEU A 145 15.98 -3.01 -13.04
C LEU A 145 15.79 -4.34 -12.27
N TYR A 146 15.82 -4.29 -10.95
CA TYR A 146 15.53 -5.45 -10.11
C TYR A 146 14.06 -5.91 -10.25
N ARG A 147 13.11 -4.96 -10.32
CA ARG A 147 11.70 -5.28 -10.59
C ARG A 147 11.51 -5.85 -11.99
N LEU A 148 12.22 -5.34 -13.01
CA LEU A 148 12.19 -5.88 -14.36
C LEU A 148 12.79 -7.30 -14.42
N TYR A 149 13.85 -7.57 -13.66
CA TYR A 149 14.41 -8.91 -13.51
C TYR A 149 13.41 -9.89 -12.88
N GLN A 150 12.69 -9.47 -11.82
CA GLN A 150 11.68 -10.32 -11.18
C GLN A 150 10.40 -10.46 -12.01
N GLU A 151 10.02 -9.42 -12.76
CA GLU A 151 8.77 -9.35 -13.53
C GLU A 151 9.05 -8.94 -14.99
N PRO A 152 9.75 -9.79 -15.77
CA PRO A 152 10.25 -9.47 -17.11
C PRO A 152 9.16 -9.36 -18.18
N TRP A 153 7.88 -9.40 -17.83
CA TRP A 153 6.76 -9.15 -18.74
C TRP A 153 6.26 -7.70 -18.68
N ARG A 154 6.66 -6.91 -17.68
CA ARG A 154 6.19 -5.53 -17.46
C ARG A 154 6.77 -4.45 -18.40
N TRP A 155 7.69 -4.81 -19.29
CA TRP A 155 8.25 -3.89 -20.29
C TRP A 155 7.43 -3.83 -21.59
N ARG A 156 6.51 -4.78 -21.77
CA ARG A 156 5.53 -4.79 -22.85
C ARG A 156 4.28 -4.05 -22.41
#